data_AF-A0A950G8U4-F1
#
_entry.id   AF-A0A950G8U4-F1
#
_cell.length_a   1.000
_cell.length_b   1.000
_cell.length_c   1.000
_cell.angle_alpha   90.00
_cell.angle_beta   90.00
_cell.angle_gamma   90.00
#
_symmetry.space_group_name_H-M   'P 1'
#
loop_
_entity.id
_entity.type
_entity.pdbx_description
1 polymer ?
#
loop_
_entity_poly.entity_id
_entity_poly.type
_entity_poly.pdbx_seq_one_letter_code
_entity_poly.pdbx_strand_id
1 'polypeptide(L)'
;MRLSTRLLLLVLLCLVPVIGVETLTQRELRARREAEIGDMALRQAELSNSNLKSIVEGARQLTVAISQLRAVRSLDPACAEPLGGIQTSLTAYRFLAVFTGDGHFVCGSIA
;
A
#
# COMPACT_ATOMS: atom_id res chain seq x y z
N MET A 1 -5.03 -21.55 -64.48
CA MET A 1 -4.72 -21.22 -63.07
C MET A 1 -3.42 -21.92 -62.70
N ARG A 2 -2.37 -21.16 -62.31
CA ARG A 2 -1.01 -21.71 -62.13
C ARG A 2 -0.90 -22.39 -60.77
N LEU A 3 -0.34 -23.60 -60.74
CA LEU A 3 -0.09 -24.37 -59.50
C LEU A 3 0.64 -23.55 -58.44
N SER A 4 1.48 -22.61 -58.87
CA SER A 4 2.20 -21.66 -58.03
C SER A 4 1.27 -20.86 -57.11
N THR A 5 0.11 -20.41 -57.60
CA THR A 5 -0.87 -19.64 -56.83
C THR A 5 -1.55 -20.53 -55.77
N ARG A 6 -1.76 -21.80 -56.11
CA ARG A 6 -2.38 -22.80 -55.22
C ARG A 6 -1.42 -23.21 -54.10
N LEU A 7 -0.13 -23.34 -54.42
CA LEU A 7 0.96 -23.55 -53.46
C LEU A 7 1.12 -22.36 -52.51
N LEU A 8 1.10 -21.13 -53.03
CA LEU A 8 1.18 -19.92 -52.21
C LEU A 8 -0.01 -19.79 -51.24
N LEU A 9 -1.23 -20.09 -51.71
CA LEU A 9 -2.43 -20.13 -50.87
C LEU A 9 -2.34 -21.17 -49.76
N LEU A 10 -1.81 -22.36 -50.06
CA LEU A 10 -1.61 -23.41 -49.07
C LEU A 10 -0.57 -23.02 -48.01
N VAL A 11 0.54 -22.41 -48.42
CA VAL A 11 1.57 -21.92 -47.49
C VAL A 11 1.00 -20.81 -46.59
N LEU A 12 0.25 -19.86 -47.16
CA LEU A 12 -0.39 -18.80 -46.38
C LEU A 12 -1.42 -19.38 -45.40
N LEU A 13 -2.23 -20.35 -45.84
CA LEU A 13 -3.24 -21.00 -45.00
C LEU A 13 -2.61 -21.82 -43.85
N CYS A 14 -1.40 -22.35 -44.03
CA CYS A 14 -0.64 -22.99 -42.96
C CYS A 14 0.03 -22.00 -42.00
N LEU A 15 0.46 -20.82 -42.48
CA LEU A 15 1.11 -19.81 -41.63
C LEU A 15 0.11 -18.97 -40.82
N VAL A 16 -1.07 -18.69 -41.36
CA VAL A 16 -2.14 -17.93 -40.69
C VAL A 16 -2.52 -18.49 -39.30
N PRO A 17 -2.74 -19.81 -39.10
CA PRO A 17 -3.06 -20.33 -37.77
C PRO A 17 -1.87 -20.27 -36.81
N VAL A 18 -0.64 -20.42 -37.30
CA VAL A 18 0.57 -20.30 -36.45
C VAL A 18 0.71 -18.88 -35.90
N ILE A 19 0.49 -17.85 -36.74
CA ILE A 19 0.56 -16.44 -36.33
C ILE A 19 -0.70 -16.02 -35.53
N GLY A 20 -1.87 -16.58 -35.88
CA GLY A 20 -3.14 -16.33 -35.18
C GLY A 20 -3.16 -16.87 -33.75
N VAL A 21 -2.56 -18.04 -33.53
CA VAL A 21 -2.46 -18.65 -32.19
C VAL A 21 -1.50 -17.86 -31.30
N GLU A 22 -0.38 -17.34 -31.81
CA GLU A 22 0.53 -16.49 -31.02
C GLU A 22 -0.08 -15.13 -30.63
N THR A 23 -0.93 -14.55 -31.48
CA THR A 23 -1.53 -13.22 -31.22
C THR A 23 -2.76 -13.26 -30.32
N LEU A 24 -3.56 -14.32 -30.36
CA LEU A 24 -4.70 -14.51 -29.45
C LEU A 24 -4.25 -14.90 -28.03
N THR A 25 -3.19 -15.71 -27.92
CA THR A 25 -2.62 -16.10 -26.62
C THR A 25 -1.99 -14.92 -25.87
N GLN A 26 -1.41 -13.93 -26.57
CA GLN A 26 -0.93 -12.67 -25.97
C GLN A 26 -2.06 -11.83 -25.33
N ARG A 27 -3.31 -11.95 -25.81
CA ARG A 27 -4.46 -11.19 -25.27
C ARG A 27 -5.17 -11.92 -24.13
N GLU A 28 -5.30 -13.25 -24.20
CA GLU A 28 -5.81 -14.03 -23.06
C GLU A 28 -4.80 -14.15 -21.92
N LEU A 29 -3.50 -14.07 -22.20
CA LEU A 29 -2.48 -13.92 -21.16
C LEU A 29 -2.51 -12.53 -20.54
N ARG A 30 -3.05 -11.47 -21.15
CA ARG A 30 -3.25 -10.18 -20.45
C ARG A 30 -4.47 -10.24 -19.53
N ALA A 31 -5.58 -10.84 -19.98
CA ALA A 31 -6.77 -11.01 -19.16
C ALA A 31 -6.59 -12.04 -18.02
N ARG A 32 -5.73 -13.05 -18.19
CA ARG A 32 -5.35 -13.98 -17.11
C ARG A 32 -4.15 -13.53 -16.29
N ARG A 33 -3.26 -12.69 -16.82
CA ARG A 33 -2.21 -12.05 -16.01
C ARG A 33 -2.77 -10.96 -15.10
N GLU A 34 -3.95 -10.41 -15.33
CA GLU A 34 -4.61 -9.57 -14.33
C GLU A 34 -5.15 -10.36 -13.13
N ALA A 35 -5.42 -11.68 -13.29
CA ALA A 35 -5.81 -12.55 -12.18
C ALA A 35 -4.61 -13.19 -11.44
N GLU A 36 -3.49 -13.44 -12.11
CA GLU A 36 -2.30 -14.07 -11.48
C GLU A 36 -1.14 -13.11 -11.13
N ILE A 37 -1.00 -11.96 -11.81
CA ILE A 37 -0.10 -10.88 -11.33
C ILE A 37 -0.76 -10.14 -10.15
N GLY A 38 -2.08 -10.25 -10.01
CA GLY A 38 -2.81 -9.95 -8.81
C GLY A 38 -2.26 -10.71 -7.62
N ASP A 39 -2.24 -12.05 -7.60
CA ASP A 39 -1.96 -12.82 -6.38
C ASP A 39 -0.51 -12.74 -5.88
N MET A 40 0.49 -12.65 -6.78
CA MET A 40 1.90 -12.52 -6.37
C MET A 40 2.28 -11.09 -5.97
N ALA A 41 1.74 -10.06 -6.65
CA ALA A 41 1.90 -8.68 -6.22
C ALA A 41 1.00 -8.33 -5.02
N LEU A 42 -0.16 -8.98 -4.86
CA LEU A 42 -1.00 -8.92 -3.66
C LEU A 42 -0.31 -9.56 -2.49
N ARG A 43 0.34 -10.73 -2.62
CA ARG A 43 1.11 -11.30 -1.50
C ARG A 43 2.31 -10.43 -1.11
N GLN A 44 3.01 -9.83 -2.07
CA GLN A 44 4.08 -8.88 -1.77
C GLN A 44 3.55 -7.56 -1.19
N ALA A 45 2.40 -7.08 -1.67
CA ALA A 45 1.70 -5.93 -1.13
C ALA A 45 1.07 -6.22 0.23
N GLU A 46 0.60 -7.43 0.53
CA GLU A 46 0.03 -7.88 1.80
C GLU A 46 1.14 -8.05 2.84
N LEU A 47 2.29 -8.60 2.46
CA LEU A 47 3.48 -8.61 3.30
C LEU A 47 3.99 -7.18 3.59
N SER A 48 3.82 -6.24 2.66
CA SER A 48 4.14 -4.81 2.86
C SER A 48 3.04 -4.04 3.63
N ASN A 49 1.77 -4.43 3.46
CA ASN A 49 0.59 -3.84 4.12
C ASN A 49 0.49 -4.30 5.57
N SER A 50 0.92 -5.53 5.87
CA SER A 50 1.17 -6.00 7.25
C SER A 50 2.06 -5.04 8.03
N ASN A 51 3.13 -4.53 7.40
CA ASN A 51 4.06 -3.63 8.06
C ASN A 51 3.44 -2.25 8.31
N LEU A 52 2.72 -1.69 7.33
CA LEU A 52 2.01 -0.41 7.52
C LEU A 52 0.91 -0.53 8.57
N LYS A 53 0.13 -1.61 8.55
CA LYS A 53 -0.90 -1.88 9.56
C LYS A 53 -0.30 -2.01 10.96
N SER A 54 0.86 -2.67 11.07
CA SER A 54 1.57 -2.79 12.35
C SER A 54 2.09 -1.45 12.86
N ILE A 55 2.61 -0.59 11.98
CA ILE A 55 3.05 0.77 12.35
C ILE A 55 1.86 1.63 12.79
N VAL A 56 0.76 1.60 12.02
CA VAL A 56 -0.46 2.36 12.36
C VAL A 56 -1.06 1.86 13.67
N GLU A 57 -1.09 0.55 13.90
CA GLU A 57 -1.59 -0.01 15.16
C GLU A 57 -0.68 0.35 16.33
N GLY A 58 0.64 0.34 16.15
CA GLY A 58 1.59 0.85 17.15
C GLY A 58 1.36 2.32 17.49
N ALA A 59 1.14 3.17 16.47
CA ALA A 59 0.80 4.57 16.68
C ALA A 59 -0.55 4.73 17.41
N ARG A 60 -1.56 3.93 17.03
CA ARG A 60 -2.88 3.92 17.67
C ARG A 60 -2.79 3.54 19.14
N GLN A 61 -2.07 2.47 19.46
CA GLN A 61 -1.85 2.03 20.85
C GLN A 61 -1.13 3.10 21.66
N LEU A 62 -0.12 3.77 21.07
CA LEU A 62 0.55 4.90 21.68
C LEU A 62 -0.42 6.05 21.97
N THR A 63 -1.24 6.45 21.00
CA THR A 63 -2.19 7.56 21.18
C THR A 63 -3.24 7.22 22.25
N VAL A 64 -3.70 5.97 22.31
CA VAL A 64 -4.58 5.48 23.38
C VAL A 64 -3.90 5.59 24.75
N ALA A 65 -2.65 5.16 24.88
CA ALA A 65 -1.89 5.33 26.13
C ALA A 65 -1.74 6.81 26.52
N ILE A 66 -1.39 7.68 25.57
CA ILE A 66 -1.24 9.12 25.78
C ILE A 66 -2.57 9.75 26.23
N SER A 67 -3.70 9.36 25.64
CA SER A 67 -5.03 9.87 26.01
C SER A 67 -5.45 9.54 27.45
N GLN A 68 -4.83 8.53 28.08
CA GLN A 68 -5.10 8.17 29.46
C GLN A 68 -4.33 9.04 30.47
N LEU A 69 -3.32 9.80 30.02
CA LEU A 69 -2.60 10.73 30.89
C LEU A 69 -3.57 11.79 31.38
N ARG A 70 -3.53 12.06 32.70
CA ARG A 70 -4.41 13.04 33.33
C ARG A 70 -4.30 14.42 32.67
N ALA A 71 -3.07 14.88 32.39
CA ALA A 71 -2.80 16.17 31.76
C ALA A 71 -3.41 16.28 30.34
N VAL A 72 -3.44 15.17 29.58
CA VAL A 72 -4.05 15.12 28.25
C VAL A 72 -5.58 15.13 28.37
N ARG A 73 -6.12 14.37 29.32
CA ARG A 73 -7.57 14.28 29.57
C ARG A 73 -8.17 15.58 30.11
N SER A 74 -7.41 16.35 30.87
CA SER A 74 -7.81 17.67 31.35
C SER A 74 -7.51 18.81 30.36
N LEU A 75 -6.95 18.50 29.19
CA LEU A 75 -6.48 19.48 28.19
C LEU A 75 -5.54 20.54 28.83
N ASP A 76 -4.69 20.09 29.75
CA ASP A 76 -3.79 20.96 30.50
C ASP A 76 -2.52 21.23 29.67
N PRO A 77 -2.12 22.50 29.42
CA PRO A 77 -0.88 22.82 28.72
C PRO A 77 0.38 22.22 29.38
N ALA A 78 0.31 21.83 30.65
CA ALA A 78 1.37 21.08 31.34
C ALA A 78 1.62 19.66 30.76
N CYS A 79 0.86 19.21 29.74
CA CYS A 79 1.12 17.94 29.07
C CYS A 79 2.41 17.91 28.23
N ALA A 80 3.07 19.05 27.99
CA ALA A 80 4.32 19.09 27.22
C ALA A 80 5.47 18.29 27.86
N GLU A 81 5.65 18.38 29.19
CA GLU A 81 6.72 17.67 29.91
C GLU A 81 6.62 16.13 29.82
N PRO A 82 5.48 15.51 30.17
CA PRO A 82 5.33 14.06 30.02
C PRO A 82 5.41 13.63 28.54
N LEU A 83 4.93 14.45 27.59
CA LEU A 83 5.07 14.15 26.16
C LEU A 83 6.53 14.19 25.68
N GLY A 84 7.33 15.14 26.18
CA GLY A 84 8.76 15.22 25.89
C GLY A 84 9.55 14.01 26.40
N GLY A 85 9.21 13.51 27.60
CA GLY A 85 9.79 12.27 28.14
C GLY A 85 9.47 11.04 27.28
N ILE A 86 8.22 10.95 26.80
CA ILE A 86 7.78 9.89 25.90
C ILE A 86 8.48 9.98 24.53
N GLN A 87 8.60 11.19 23.95
CA GLN A 87 9.30 11.41 22.68
C GLN A 87 10.77 10.99 22.78
N THR A 88 11.45 11.31 23.89
CA THR A 88 12.85 10.92 24.12
C THR A 88 13.03 9.39 24.16
N SER A 89 12.02 8.68 24.67
CA SER A 89 12.03 7.22 24.75
C SER A 89 11.63 6.55 23.42
N LEU A 90 10.96 7.27 22.53
CA LEU A 90 10.42 6.77 21.26
C LEU A 90 11.09 7.47 20.07
N THR A 91 12.34 7.09 19.79
CA THR A 91 13.12 7.62 18.66
C THR A 91 12.50 7.41 17.29
N ALA A 92 11.52 6.50 17.16
CA ALA A 92 10.72 6.33 15.94
C ALA A 92 9.79 7.51 15.63
N TYR A 93 9.46 8.34 16.62
CA TYR A 93 8.51 9.45 16.48
C TYR A 93 9.24 10.80 16.58
N ARG A 94 9.10 11.63 15.53
CA ARG A 94 9.76 12.94 15.48
C ARG A 94 9.16 13.95 16.46
N PHE A 95 7.84 13.96 16.60
CA PHE A 95 7.12 14.87 17.49
C PHE A 95 5.81 14.23 17.95
N LEU A 96 5.33 14.64 19.12
CA LEU A 96 4.01 14.30 19.64
C LEU A 96 3.26 15.60 19.91
N ALA A 97 1.99 15.65 19.52
CA ALA A 97 1.14 16.81 19.73
C ALA A 97 -0.28 16.37 20.07
N VAL A 98 -0.92 17.11 20.96
CA VAL A 98 -2.31 16.89 21.39
C VAL A 98 -3.17 18.00 20.81
N PHE A 99 -4.24 17.58 20.15
CA PHE A 99 -5.29 18.46 19.64
C PHE A 99 -6.61 18.11 20.30
N THR A 100 -7.48 19.11 20.43
CA THR A 100 -8.87 18.89 20.82
C THR A 100 -9.66 18.28 19.67
N GLY A 101 -10.85 17.74 19.94
CA GLY A 101 -11.75 17.25 18.89
C GLY A 101 -12.13 18.32 17.85
N ASP A 102 -12.02 19.59 18.23
CA ASP A 102 -12.28 20.75 17.37
C ASP A 102 -11.03 21.25 16.63
N GLY A 103 -9.90 20.55 16.75
CA GLY A 103 -8.64 20.87 16.06
C GLY A 103 -7.77 21.93 16.75
N HIS A 104 -8.08 22.34 17.98
CA HIS A 104 -7.27 23.30 18.72
C HIS A 104 -6.01 22.62 19.28
N PHE A 105 -4.86 23.27 19.13
CA PHE A 105 -3.61 22.79 19.73
C PHE A 105 -3.63 22.99 21.24
N VAL A 106 -3.31 21.92 21.98
CA VAL A 106 -3.26 21.93 23.46
C VAL A 106 -1.82 21.98 23.95
N CYS A 107 -1.02 21.00 23.54
CA CYS A 107 0.39 20.90 23.90
C CYS A 107 1.15 20.03 22.90
N GLY A 108 2.48 20.14 22.90
CA GLY A 108 3.37 19.30 22.11
C GLY A 108 4.62 18.92 22.88
N SER A 109 5.32 17.89 22.40
CA SER A 109 6.62 17.46 22.94
C SER A 109 7.75 18.43 22.62
N ILE A 110 7.53 19.32 21.65
CA ILE A 110 8.45 20.37 21.24
C ILE A 110 7.71 21.67 21.50
N ALA A 111 8.26 22.48 22.40
CA ALA A 111 7.75 23.80 22.77
C ALA A 111 7.96 24.81 21.64
#